data_AF-A0A2V7ZXT9-F1
#
_entry.id   AF-A0A2V7ZXT9-F1
#
_cell.length_a   1.000
_cell.length_b   1.000
_cell.length_c   1.000
_cell.angle_alpha   90.00
_cell.angle_beta   90.00
_cell.angle_gamma   90.00
#
_symmetry.space_group_name_H-M   'P 1'
#
loop_
_entity.id
_entity.type
_entity.pdbx_description
1 polymer ?
#
loop_
_entity_poly.entity_id
_entity_poly.type
_entity_poly.pdbx_seq_one_letter_code
_entity_poly.pdbx_strand_id
1 'polypeptide(L)'
;MSVKRFFNRSRWDDERARELESYVAIETDENIARGMAPEEARLAALRKLGNRTRVREDIYQMNTIGFLDGAWRDLKYGARLLRLNPGFALVAILSLALGVGANTAIFQLLDAVRIRTLPVVNPQQLVELRIADTKGGRTGRFTGRRPMLTYPLFEQIRDRQQAFDGLAAWGTTSFNLTRSGEARYALGIWVNGEFFNTLGVKAMLGRTLNVDDDGRGCASPAAVVSYGFWQRELGGEASAIGRALDLEGHAFRIVGVAPPQFFGIEVGRTFDVAVPLCAEPLTRVQSSLDKPDVWFLGLFARLKEGWTIERATAHLAAISPQIFQLTSPPRYRPEDT
;
A
#
# COMPACT_ATOMS: atom_id res chain seq x y z
N MET A 1 -33.70 16.21 25.86
CA MET A 1 -34.54 17.36 25.46
C MET A 1 -35.29 16.97 24.20
N SER A 2 -36.63 16.82 24.28
CA SER A 2 -37.42 16.06 23.29
C SER A 2 -37.80 16.87 22.05
N VAL A 3 -37.57 16.30 20.87
CA VAL A 3 -37.99 16.77 19.53
C VAL A 3 -39.49 17.10 19.46
N LYS A 4 -40.31 16.59 20.40
CA LYS A 4 -41.75 16.90 20.53
C LYS A 4 -42.06 18.37 20.83
N ARG A 5 -41.11 19.18 21.32
CA ARG A 5 -41.30 20.64 21.51
C ARG A 5 -41.48 21.41 20.20
N PHE A 6 -41.12 20.81 19.07
CA PHE A 6 -41.11 21.43 17.74
C PHE A 6 -42.50 21.66 17.12
N PHE A 7 -43.50 20.86 17.47
CA PHE A 7 -44.81 20.92 16.80
C PHE A 7 -45.79 21.94 17.39
N ASN A 8 -45.43 22.64 18.48
CA ASN A 8 -46.38 23.50 19.19
C ASN A 8 -45.75 24.82 19.63
N ARG A 9 -45.46 25.68 18.64
CA ARG A 9 -44.84 27.00 18.82
C ARG A 9 -45.59 27.87 19.84
N SER A 10 -46.93 27.81 19.86
CA SER A 10 -47.76 28.53 20.83
C SER A 10 -47.48 28.15 22.27
N ARG A 11 -47.35 26.84 22.57
CA ARG A 11 -47.07 26.36 23.93
C ARG A 11 -45.72 26.81 24.46
N TRP A 12 -44.73 26.95 23.58
CA TRP A 12 -43.38 27.38 23.98
C TRP A 12 -43.34 28.89 24.26
N ASP A 13 -44.05 29.67 23.44
CA ASP A 13 -44.23 31.10 23.67
C ASP A 13 -44.97 31.35 25.00
N ASP A 14 -45.99 30.55 25.34
CA ASP A 14 -46.72 30.63 26.61
C ASP A 14 -45.90 30.17 27.83
N GLU A 15 -45.02 29.18 27.68
CA GLU A 15 -44.10 28.73 28.73
C GLU A 15 -43.07 29.82 29.07
N ARG A 16 -42.51 30.49 28.05
CA ARG A 16 -41.54 31.58 28.24
C ARG A 16 -42.15 32.89 28.70
N ALA A 17 -43.38 33.20 28.28
CA ALA A 17 -44.12 34.34 28.81
C ALA A 17 -44.32 34.20 30.33
N ARG A 18 -44.66 32.99 30.78
CA ARG A 18 -44.79 32.68 32.21
C ARG A 18 -43.48 32.74 32.97
N GLU A 19 -42.37 32.27 32.39
CA GLU A 19 -41.05 32.42 33.01
C GLU A 19 -40.66 33.90 33.19
N LEU A 20 -40.89 34.74 32.17
CA LEU A 20 -40.62 36.18 32.26
C LEU A 20 -41.51 36.87 33.30
N GLU A 21 -42.78 36.47 33.42
CA GLU A 21 -43.69 36.97 34.46
C GLU A 21 -43.26 36.53 35.86
N SER A 22 -42.82 35.28 36.01
CA SER A 22 -42.29 34.78 37.28
C SER A 22 -41.03 35.52 37.72
N TYR A 23 -40.14 35.87 36.79
CA TYR A 23 -38.96 36.68 37.08
C TYR A 23 -39.34 38.08 37.59
N VAL A 24 -40.32 38.74 36.95
CA VAL A 24 -40.81 40.05 37.40
C VAL A 24 -41.44 39.94 38.79
N ALA A 25 -42.20 38.89 39.07
CA ALA A 25 -42.82 38.67 40.37
C ALA A 25 -41.78 38.47 41.48
N ILE A 26 -40.80 37.59 41.27
CA ILE A 26 -39.72 37.32 42.24
C ILE A 26 -38.91 38.59 42.52
N GLU A 27 -38.52 39.32 41.47
CA GLU A 27 -37.75 40.56 41.63
C GLU A 27 -38.58 41.67 42.30
N THR A 28 -39.90 41.69 42.09
CA THR A 28 -40.81 42.61 42.78
C THR A 28 -40.85 42.27 44.28
N ASP A 29 -41.02 41.01 44.64
CA ASP A 29 -41.06 40.54 46.03
C ASP A 29 -39.72 40.79 46.76
N GLU A 30 -38.59 40.58 46.09
CA GLU A 30 -37.28 40.92 46.64
C GLU A 30 -37.10 42.43 46.90
N ASN A 31 -37.59 43.27 45.99
CA ASN A 31 -37.51 44.73 46.16
C ASN A 31 -38.45 45.22 47.27
N ILE A 32 -39.61 44.58 47.45
CA ILE A 32 -40.49 44.81 48.61
C ILE A 32 -39.78 44.39 49.91
N ALA A 33 -39.13 43.23 49.93
CA ALA A 33 -38.36 42.76 51.09
C ALA A 33 -37.17 43.68 51.44
N ARG A 34 -36.63 44.40 50.45
CA ARG A 34 -35.62 45.46 50.62
C ARG A 34 -36.21 46.82 51.02
N GLY A 35 -37.51 46.89 51.29
CA GLY A 35 -38.19 48.06 51.86
C GLY A 35 -38.80 49.03 50.84
N MET A 36 -38.91 48.67 49.56
CA MET A 36 -39.60 49.50 48.57
C MET A 36 -41.12 49.38 48.68
N ALA A 37 -41.83 50.45 48.33
CA ALA A 37 -43.28 50.41 48.16
C ALA A 37 -43.66 49.47 47.00
N PRO A 38 -44.79 48.72 47.09
CA PRO A 38 -45.14 47.67 46.11
C PRO A 38 -45.19 48.15 44.65
N GLU A 39 -45.74 49.35 44.41
CA GLU A 39 -45.83 49.94 43.07
C GLU A 39 -44.45 50.34 42.51
N GLU A 40 -43.58 50.88 43.37
CA GLU A 40 -42.21 51.25 42.98
C GLU A 40 -41.34 50.01 42.74
N ALA A 41 -41.50 48.97 43.55
CA ALA A 41 -40.81 47.69 43.43
C ALA A 41 -41.11 47.00 42.09
N ARG A 42 -42.38 47.02 41.66
CA ARG A 42 -42.80 46.45 40.38
C ARG A 42 -42.25 47.24 39.20
N LEU A 43 -42.28 48.57 39.26
CA LEU A 43 -41.70 49.43 38.22
C LEU A 43 -40.18 49.26 38.12
N ALA A 44 -39.49 49.09 39.25
CA ALA A 44 -38.06 48.79 39.28
C ALA A 44 -37.74 47.42 38.66
N ALA A 45 -38.51 46.38 38.97
CA ALA A 45 -38.38 45.05 38.38
C ALA A 45 -38.58 45.08 36.86
N LEU A 46 -39.58 45.83 36.37
CA LEU A 46 -39.83 46.01 34.94
C LEU A 46 -38.69 46.78 34.23
N ARG A 47 -38.13 47.82 34.86
CA ARG A 47 -36.96 48.54 34.33
C ARG A 47 -35.72 47.65 34.26
N LYS A 48 -35.51 46.80 35.26
CA LYS A 48 -34.38 45.84 35.32
C LYS A 48 -34.49 44.76 34.24
N LEU A 49 -35.70 44.26 33.97
CA LEU A 49 -35.93 43.29 32.89
C LEU A 49 -35.71 43.90 31.48
N GLY A 50 -35.95 45.21 31.33
CA GLY A 50 -35.74 45.92 30.07
C GLY A 50 -36.77 45.55 28.98
N ASN A 51 -36.36 45.59 27.71
CA ASN A 51 -37.24 45.28 26.58
C ASN A 51 -37.51 43.77 26.50
N ARG A 52 -38.67 43.35 27.00
CA ARG A 52 -39.13 41.94 27.01
C ARG A 52 -39.05 41.26 25.64
N THR A 53 -39.32 41.99 24.56
CA THR A 53 -39.27 41.46 23.19
C THR A 53 -37.84 41.13 22.77
N ARG A 54 -36.86 41.95 23.18
CA ARG A 54 -35.45 41.77 22.85
C ARG A 54 -34.83 40.59 23.60
N VAL A 55 -35.08 40.49 24.90
CA VAL A 55 -34.63 39.35 25.72
C VAL A 55 -35.20 38.03 25.19
N ARG A 56 -36.44 38.06 24.71
CA ARG A 56 -37.07 36.90 24.06
C ARG A 56 -36.35 36.50 22.77
N GLU A 57 -36.02 37.46 21.90
CA GLU A 57 -35.29 37.19 20.64
C GLU A 57 -33.86 36.68 20.88
N ASP A 58 -33.13 37.26 21.85
CA ASP A 58 -31.76 36.83 22.17
C ASP A 58 -31.73 35.37 22.66
N ILE A 59 -32.72 34.96 23.46
CA ILE A 59 -32.89 33.56 23.91
C ILE A 59 -33.26 32.64 22.75
N TYR A 60 -34.03 33.11 21.76
CA TYR A 60 -34.35 32.35 20.56
C TYR A 60 -33.11 32.13 19.68
N GLN A 61 -32.23 33.13 19.54
CA GLN A 61 -31.00 33.02 18.73
C GLN A 61 -29.94 32.10 19.35
N MET A 62 -29.90 31.97 20.68
CA MET A 62 -28.94 31.11 21.38
C MET A 62 -29.24 29.60 21.28
N ASN A 63 -30.38 29.20 20.71
CA ASN A 63 -30.81 27.80 20.70
C ASN A 63 -30.27 27.04 19.45
N THR A 64 -29.49 25.98 19.66
CA THR A 64 -28.87 25.11 18.63
C THR A 64 -29.86 24.52 17.62
N ILE A 65 -31.15 24.49 17.98
CA ILE A 65 -32.24 23.99 17.13
C ILE A 65 -32.58 24.97 15.99
N GLY A 66 -32.38 26.28 16.17
CA GLY A 66 -32.61 27.28 15.13
C GLY A 66 -31.69 27.11 13.91
N PHE A 67 -30.48 26.60 14.14
CA PHE A 67 -29.54 26.25 13.07
C PHE A 67 -30.05 25.09 12.20
N LEU A 68 -30.65 24.07 12.80
CA LEU A 68 -31.24 22.94 12.06
C LEU A 68 -32.47 23.37 11.23
N ASP A 69 -33.29 24.26 11.77
CA ASP A 69 -34.42 24.85 11.04
C ASP A 69 -34.00 25.78 9.91
N GLY A 70 -32.88 26.50 10.11
CA GLY A 70 -32.21 27.26 9.06
C GLY A 70 -31.74 26.30 7.95
N ALA A 71 -30.92 25.31 8.31
CA ALA A 71 -30.39 24.33 7.39
C ALA A 71 -31.49 23.58 6.62
N TRP A 72 -32.61 23.21 7.25
CA TRP A 72 -33.71 22.54 6.57
C TRP A 72 -34.48 23.45 5.60
N ARG A 73 -34.70 24.72 5.98
CA ARG A 73 -35.28 25.71 5.08
C ARG A 73 -34.35 25.98 3.90
N ASP A 74 -33.06 26.14 4.16
CA ASP A 74 -32.05 26.37 3.13
C ASP A 74 -31.95 25.17 2.19
N LEU A 75 -32.04 23.94 2.70
CA LEU A 75 -32.07 22.72 1.88
C LEU A 75 -33.30 22.69 0.96
N LYS A 76 -34.50 22.99 1.50
CA LYS A 76 -35.74 23.07 0.70
C LYS A 76 -35.69 24.19 -0.34
N TYR A 77 -35.17 25.36 0.04
CA TYR A 77 -35.00 26.48 -0.87
C TYR A 77 -33.99 26.14 -1.97
N GLY A 78 -32.85 25.57 -1.63
CA GLY A 78 -31.83 25.09 -2.57
C GLY A 78 -32.39 24.07 -3.55
N ALA A 79 -33.12 23.06 -3.06
CA ALA A 79 -33.76 22.06 -3.91
C ALA A 79 -34.80 22.69 -4.87
N ARG A 80 -35.55 23.69 -4.41
CA ARG A 80 -36.48 24.45 -5.26
C ARG A 80 -35.73 25.24 -6.32
N LEU A 81 -34.62 25.90 -5.96
CA LEU A 81 -33.78 26.68 -6.86
C LEU A 81 -33.16 25.81 -7.96
N LEU A 82 -32.72 24.60 -7.60
CA LEU A 82 -32.19 23.59 -8.54
C LEU A 82 -33.28 23.10 -9.51
N ARG A 83 -34.52 22.90 -9.05
CA ARG A 83 -35.66 22.57 -9.94
C ARG A 83 -36.05 23.72 -10.87
N LEU A 84 -35.90 24.96 -10.43
CA LEU A 84 -36.19 26.15 -11.24
C LEU A 84 -35.13 26.38 -12.33
N ASN A 85 -33.90 25.93 -12.12
CA ASN A 85 -32.77 26.12 -13.06
C ASN A 85 -32.15 24.77 -13.48
N PRO A 86 -32.88 23.92 -14.23
CA PRO A 86 -32.47 22.55 -14.51
C PRO A 86 -31.16 22.45 -15.31
N GLY A 87 -30.88 23.40 -16.21
CA GLY A 87 -29.64 23.41 -17.01
C GLY A 87 -28.38 23.60 -16.16
N PHE A 88 -28.38 24.59 -15.26
CA PHE A 88 -27.28 24.82 -14.32
C PHE A 88 -27.12 23.64 -13.36
N ALA A 89 -28.24 23.15 -12.81
CA ALA A 89 -28.24 22.00 -11.91
C ALA A 89 -27.64 20.75 -12.58
N LEU A 90 -28.00 20.47 -13.83
CA LEU A 90 -27.47 19.33 -14.58
C LEU A 90 -25.95 19.42 -14.76
N VAL A 91 -25.44 20.57 -15.21
CA VAL A 91 -23.99 20.77 -15.41
C VAL A 91 -23.23 20.64 -14.09
N ALA A 92 -23.75 21.24 -13.01
CA ALA A 92 -23.14 21.15 -11.69
C ALA A 92 -23.13 19.71 -11.16
N ILE A 93 -24.26 18.98 -11.26
CA ILE A 93 -24.37 17.58 -10.82
C ILE A 93 -23.44 16.69 -11.64
N LEU A 94 -23.39 16.84 -12.96
CA LEU A 94 -22.51 16.05 -13.82
C LEU A 94 -21.03 16.32 -13.51
N SER A 95 -20.66 17.58 -13.28
CA SER A 95 -19.29 17.96 -12.92
C SER A 95 -18.87 17.36 -11.58
N LEU A 96 -19.76 17.42 -10.58
CA LEU A 96 -19.54 16.82 -9.26
C LEU A 96 -19.48 15.28 -9.35
N ALA A 97 -20.41 14.67 -10.09
CA ALA A 97 -20.46 13.23 -10.29
C ALA A 97 -19.21 12.72 -11.01
N LEU A 98 -18.71 13.45 -12.00
CA LEU A 98 -17.50 13.09 -12.73
C LEU A 98 -16.26 13.26 -11.85
N GLY A 99 -16.15 14.33 -11.06
CA GLY A 99 -15.04 14.51 -10.11
C GLY A 99 -15.02 13.44 -9.01
N VAL A 100 -16.18 13.17 -8.39
CA VAL A 100 -16.31 12.12 -7.36
C VAL A 100 -16.10 10.73 -7.97
N GLY A 101 -16.70 10.46 -9.13
CA GLY A 101 -16.60 9.19 -9.83
C GLY A 101 -15.18 8.88 -10.31
N ALA A 102 -14.48 9.85 -10.90
CA ALA A 102 -13.10 9.68 -11.34
C ALA A 102 -12.16 9.40 -10.16
N ASN A 103 -12.28 10.16 -9.07
CA ASN A 103 -11.49 9.92 -7.87
C ASN A 103 -11.81 8.55 -7.25
N THR A 104 -13.09 8.19 -7.15
CA THR A 104 -13.53 6.88 -6.62
C THR A 104 -13.03 5.74 -7.50
N ALA A 105 -13.06 5.88 -8.82
CA ALA A 105 -12.56 4.87 -9.75
C ALA A 105 -11.04 4.69 -9.65
N ILE A 106 -10.27 5.78 -9.50
CA ILE A 106 -8.82 5.71 -9.25
C ILE A 106 -8.56 5.00 -7.93
N PHE A 107 -9.28 5.34 -6.86
CA PHE A 107 -9.13 4.67 -5.56
C PHE A 107 -9.54 3.19 -5.61
N GLN A 108 -10.62 2.84 -6.33
CA GLN A 108 -11.02 1.45 -6.53
C GLN A 108 -10.00 0.67 -7.36
N LEU A 109 -9.44 1.27 -8.41
CA LEU A 109 -8.37 0.65 -9.18
C LEU A 109 -7.11 0.46 -8.34
N LEU A 110 -6.73 1.48 -7.56
CA LEU A 110 -5.59 1.39 -6.65
C LEU A 110 -5.83 0.32 -5.58
N ASP A 111 -7.03 0.23 -5.00
CA ASP A 111 -7.38 -0.77 -4.01
C ASP A 111 -7.41 -2.19 -4.61
N ALA A 112 -7.97 -2.34 -5.82
CA ALA A 112 -7.95 -3.59 -6.58
C ALA A 112 -6.52 -4.03 -6.95
N VAL A 113 -5.60 -3.08 -7.21
CA VAL A 113 -4.19 -3.36 -7.47
C VAL A 113 -3.43 -3.62 -6.16
N ARG A 114 -3.82 -2.97 -5.05
CA ARG A 114 -3.23 -3.14 -3.72
C ARG A 114 -3.48 -4.53 -3.14
N ILE A 115 -4.51 -5.24 -3.61
CA ILE A 115 -4.85 -6.63 -3.22
C ILE A 115 -4.81 -7.58 -4.43
N ARG A 116 -3.77 -7.50 -5.27
CA ARG A 116 -3.19 -8.76 -5.72
C ARG A 116 -2.12 -9.12 -4.70
N THR A 117 -2.54 -9.80 -3.62
CA THR A 117 -1.59 -10.67 -2.93
C THR A 117 -0.89 -11.44 -4.04
N LEU A 118 0.45 -11.29 -4.13
CA LEU A 118 1.24 -12.19 -4.95
C LEU A 118 0.65 -13.60 -4.73
N PRO A 119 0.32 -14.37 -5.79
CA PRO A 119 -0.30 -15.68 -5.63
C PRO A 119 0.76 -16.66 -5.11
N VAL A 120 1.14 -16.42 -3.86
CA VAL A 120 2.19 -17.05 -3.09
C VAL A 120 1.55 -17.54 -1.80
N VAL A 121 1.94 -18.73 -1.36
CA VAL A 121 1.40 -19.33 -0.13
C VAL A 121 1.76 -18.42 1.06
N ASN A 122 0.81 -18.17 1.97
CA ASN A 122 0.99 -17.36 3.19
C ASN A 122 1.73 -16.02 2.95
N PRO A 123 1.14 -15.05 2.22
CA PRO A 123 1.79 -13.80 1.88
C PRO A 123 2.17 -12.95 3.09
N GLN A 124 1.52 -13.14 4.24
CA GLN A 124 1.83 -12.44 5.50
C GLN A 124 3.21 -12.81 6.07
N GLN A 125 3.75 -13.96 5.68
CA GLN A 125 5.08 -14.41 6.10
C GLN A 125 6.17 -13.97 5.11
N LEU A 126 5.81 -13.45 3.94
CA LEU A 126 6.79 -13.02 2.95
C LEU A 126 7.23 -11.59 3.25
N VAL A 127 8.52 -11.41 3.50
CA VAL A 127 9.14 -10.11 3.80
C VAL A 127 10.18 -9.76 2.74
N GLU A 128 10.33 -8.48 2.44
CA GLU A 128 11.42 -7.97 1.60
C GLU A 128 12.60 -7.58 2.49
N LEU A 129 13.79 -8.11 2.20
CA LEU A 129 15.00 -7.70 2.91
C LEU A 129 15.57 -6.43 2.27
N ARG A 130 15.79 -5.41 3.10
CA ARG A 130 16.36 -4.13 2.68
C ARG A 130 17.48 -3.74 3.65
N ILE A 131 18.53 -3.13 3.11
CA ILE A 131 19.58 -2.52 3.92
C ILE A 131 19.01 -1.21 4.49
N ALA A 132 19.00 -1.10 5.82
CA ALA A 132 18.32 -0.02 6.54
C ALA A 132 19.03 1.34 6.42
N ASP A 133 20.37 1.36 6.42
CA ASP A 133 21.15 2.57 6.26
C ASP A 133 21.79 2.66 4.87
N THR A 134 21.41 3.67 4.10
CA THR A 134 21.98 3.97 2.78
C THR A 134 22.81 5.24 2.78
N LYS A 135 23.05 5.87 3.94
CA LYS A 135 23.73 7.19 4.02
C LYS A 135 25.25 7.12 3.87
N GLY A 136 25.86 5.94 3.93
CA GLY A 136 27.30 5.75 3.68
C GLY A 136 27.73 4.36 3.18
N GLY A 137 26.82 3.37 3.10
CA GLY A 137 27.18 1.94 3.03
C GLY A 137 27.16 1.25 1.65
N ARG A 138 26.76 1.95 0.57
CA ARG A 138 26.55 1.30 -0.74
C ARG A 138 27.21 2.08 -1.86
N THR A 139 28.37 1.61 -2.29
CA THR A 139 29.11 2.17 -3.43
C THR A 139 29.37 1.08 -4.47
N GLY A 140 29.71 1.49 -5.69
CA GLY A 140 29.91 0.57 -6.82
C GLY A 140 28.81 0.67 -7.86
N ARG A 141 28.62 -0.41 -8.61
CA ARG A 141 27.72 -0.45 -9.77
C ARG A 141 26.36 -1.03 -9.38
N PHE A 142 25.28 -0.32 -9.69
CA PHE A 142 23.91 -0.78 -9.46
C PHE A 142 23.27 -1.14 -10.80
N THR A 143 22.79 -2.37 -10.95
CA THR A 143 22.21 -2.86 -12.20
C THR A 143 20.94 -3.67 -11.96
N GLY A 144 20.01 -3.66 -12.91
CA GLY A 144 18.72 -4.32 -12.73
C GLY A 144 17.74 -3.48 -11.92
N ARG A 145 16.59 -4.08 -11.60
CA ARG A 145 15.40 -3.30 -11.19
C ARG A 145 15.24 -3.15 -9.68
N ARG A 146 15.72 -4.10 -8.88
CA ARG A 146 15.85 -3.98 -7.42
C ARG A 146 17.26 -4.36 -6.97
N PRO A 147 18.29 -3.57 -7.30
CA PRO A 147 19.66 -3.85 -6.90
C PRO A 147 19.82 -3.56 -5.41
N MET A 148 19.42 -4.46 -4.52
CA MET A 148 19.49 -4.29 -3.05
C MET A 148 20.70 -5.00 -2.44
N LEU A 149 21.12 -6.12 -3.02
CA LEU A 149 22.24 -6.95 -2.55
C LEU A 149 23.21 -7.27 -3.69
N THR A 150 24.45 -7.54 -3.32
CA THR A 150 25.43 -8.22 -4.18
C THR A 150 25.32 -9.74 -3.97
N TYR A 151 25.80 -10.54 -4.91
CA TYR A 151 25.75 -12.00 -4.78
C TYR A 151 26.57 -12.53 -3.59
N PRO A 152 27.81 -12.04 -3.32
CA PRO A 152 28.55 -12.46 -2.13
C PRO A 152 27.81 -12.15 -0.82
N LEU A 153 27.12 -11.00 -0.76
CA LEU A 153 26.31 -10.61 0.39
C LEU A 153 25.12 -11.57 0.59
N PHE A 154 24.46 -11.95 -0.51
CA PHE A 154 23.40 -12.95 -0.48
C PHE A 154 23.90 -14.31 0.00
N GLU A 155 25.06 -14.79 -0.47
CA GLU A 155 25.64 -16.07 -0.02
C GLU A 155 25.87 -16.06 1.50
N GLN A 156 26.44 -14.97 2.04
CA GLN A 156 26.65 -14.86 3.49
C GLN A 156 25.33 -14.79 4.28
N ILE A 157 24.29 -14.11 3.77
CA ILE A 157 22.97 -14.08 4.42
C ILE A 157 22.35 -15.48 4.40
N ARG A 158 22.38 -16.16 3.24
CA ARG A 158 21.87 -17.53 3.08
C ARG A 158 22.47 -18.48 4.09
N ASP A 159 23.78 -18.42 4.27
CA ASP A 159 24.52 -19.41 5.07
C ASP A 159 24.45 -19.12 6.59
N ARG A 160 24.07 -17.91 7.01
CA ARG A 160 24.12 -17.47 8.42
C ARG A 160 22.78 -17.11 9.04
N GLN A 161 21.76 -16.80 8.23
CA GLN A 161 20.45 -16.42 8.74
C GLN A 161 19.75 -17.61 9.44
N GLN A 162 18.95 -17.32 10.47
CA GLN A 162 18.11 -18.33 11.16
C GLN A 162 16.62 -17.96 11.18
N ALA A 163 16.27 -16.76 10.73
CA ALA A 163 14.94 -16.18 10.86
C ALA A 163 13.97 -16.63 9.76
N PHE A 164 14.47 -17.22 8.69
CA PHE A 164 13.70 -17.50 7.47
C PHE A 164 13.76 -18.99 7.09
N ASP A 165 12.61 -19.52 6.68
CA ASP A 165 12.47 -20.89 6.17
C ASP A 165 12.86 -21.03 4.69
N GLY A 166 13.00 -19.90 3.98
CA GLY A 166 13.42 -19.89 2.59
C GLY A 166 13.76 -18.49 2.11
N LEU A 167 14.70 -18.42 1.16
CA LEU A 167 15.15 -17.20 0.51
C LEU A 167 14.81 -17.23 -0.99
N ALA A 168 14.37 -16.10 -1.52
CA ALA A 168 14.06 -15.88 -2.92
C ALA A 168 14.86 -14.68 -3.42
N ALA A 169 16.12 -14.95 -3.77
CA ALA A 169 17.00 -13.98 -4.41
C ALA A 169 16.71 -13.96 -5.91
N TRP A 170 16.73 -12.76 -6.49
CA TRP A 170 16.43 -12.59 -7.91
C TRP A 170 17.10 -11.36 -8.50
N GLY A 171 17.43 -11.44 -9.78
CA GLY A 171 17.91 -10.32 -10.59
C GLY A 171 17.18 -10.28 -11.93
N THR A 172 17.12 -9.10 -12.55
CA THR A 172 16.46 -8.92 -13.85
C THR A 172 17.46 -8.80 -14.98
N THR A 173 17.09 -9.34 -16.13
CA THR A 173 17.85 -9.24 -17.37
C THR A 173 16.95 -9.27 -18.59
N SER A 174 17.56 -9.12 -19.76
CA SER A 174 16.91 -9.34 -21.05
C SER A 174 17.78 -10.34 -21.78
N PHE A 175 17.20 -11.46 -22.21
CA PHE A 175 17.92 -12.49 -22.97
C PHE A 175 17.64 -12.34 -24.45
N ASN A 176 18.67 -12.36 -25.28
CA ASN A 176 18.55 -12.55 -26.71
C ASN A 176 18.21 -14.02 -27.01
N LEU A 177 17.12 -14.24 -27.75
CA LEU A 177 16.63 -15.55 -28.19
C LEU A 177 17.14 -15.92 -29.60
N THR A 178 17.76 -14.98 -30.30
CA THR A 178 18.07 -15.12 -31.72
C THR A 178 19.36 -15.90 -31.92
N ARG A 179 19.27 -17.04 -32.62
CA ARG A 179 20.45 -17.78 -33.13
C ARG A 179 21.03 -17.16 -34.41
N SER A 180 20.18 -16.58 -35.24
CA SER A 180 20.55 -15.88 -36.48
C SER A 180 19.37 -15.03 -36.98
N GLY A 181 19.64 -13.85 -37.54
CA GLY A 181 18.59 -12.96 -38.08
C GLY A 181 18.18 -11.85 -37.12
N GLU A 182 16.90 -11.48 -37.11
CA GLU A 182 16.38 -10.35 -36.34
C GLU A 182 16.43 -10.62 -34.82
N ALA A 183 16.90 -9.65 -34.03
CA ALA A 183 17.08 -9.79 -32.59
C ALA A 183 15.72 -9.84 -31.86
N ARG A 184 15.46 -10.94 -31.15
CA ARG A 184 14.26 -11.14 -30.34
C ARG A 184 14.68 -11.26 -28.88
N TYR A 185 14.00 -10.53 -28.00
CA TYR A 185 14.33 -10.49 -26.59
C TYR A 185 13.23 -11.12 -25.73
N ALA A 186 13.65 -11.87 -24.72
CA ALA A 186 12.80 -12.33 -23.62
C ALA A 186 13.14 -11.59 -22.33
N LEU A 187 12.12 -11.24 -21.55
CA LEU A 187 12.30 -10.72 -20.20
C LEU A 187 12.80 -11.84 -19.29
N GLY A 188 14.07 -11.75 -18.92
CA GLY A 188 14.75 -12.75 -18.10
C GLY A 188 14.76 -12.38 -16.62
N ILE A 189 14.68 -13.40 -15.76
CA ILE A 189 15.05 -13.28 -14.35
C ILE A 189 16.08 -14.35 -13.99
N TRP A 190 17.15 -13.94 -13.31
CA TRP A 190 17.96 -14.88 -12.56
C TRP A 190 17.31 -15.10 -11.21
N VAL A 191 17.28 -16.34 -10.74
CA VAL A 191 16.68 -16.70 -9.46
C VAL A 191 17.55 -17.71 -8.74
N ASN A 192 17.58 -17.70 -7.41
CA ASN A 192 18.23 -18.78 -6.68
C ASN A 192 17.42 -20.08 -6.77
N GLY A 193 18.06 -21.22 -6.49
CA GLY A 193 17.41 -22.53 -6.55
C GLY A 193 16.14 -22.66 -5.70
N GLU A 194 16.04 -21.96 -4.57
CA GLU A 194 14.87 -22.02 -3.68
C GLU A 194 13.75 -21.03 -4.05
N PHE A 195 13.96 -20.17 -5.05
CA PHE A 195 13.08 -19.04 -5.35
C PHE A 195 11.60 -19.40 -5.44
N PHE A 196 11.27 -20.38 -6.28
CA PHE A 196 9.87 -20.78 -6.48
C PHE A 196 9.28 -21.44 -5.24
N ASN A 197 10.07 -22.25 -4.51
CA ASN A 197 9.63 -22.90 -3.28
C ASN A 197 9.37 -21.89 -2.16
N THR A 198 10.27 -20.92 -1.97
CA THR A 198 10.11 -19.81 -1.02
C THR A 198 8.84 -19.03 -1.32
N LEU A 199 8.51 -18.79 -2.60
CA LEU A 199 7.28 -18.15 -3.02
C LEU A 199 6.06 -19.09 -3.03
N GLY A 200 6.22 -20.39 -2.77
CA GLY A 200 5.12 -21.36 -2.85
C GLY A 200 4.52 -21.50 -4.25
N VAL A 201 5.28 -21.20 -5.29
CA VAL A 201 4.86 -21.29 -6.70
C VAL A 201 5.16 -22.71 -7.18
N LYS A 202 4.13 -23.42 -7.62
CA LYS A 202 4.24 -24.76 -8.22
C LYS A 202 4.18 -24.65 -9.73
N ALA A 203 5.01 -25.43 -10.42
CA ALA A 203 4.95 -25.52 -11.88
C ALA A 203 3.59 -26.09 -12.33
N MET A 204 3.04 -25.53 -13.41
CA MET A 204 1.87 -26.08 -14.09
C MET A 204 2.23 -27.32 -14.90
N LEU A 205 3.41 -27.33 -15.51
CA LEU A 205 3.99 -28.46 -16.24
C LEU A 205 5.44 -28.65 -15.83
N GLY A 206 5.89 -29.90 -15.72
CA GLY A 206 7.25 -30.23 -15.31
C GLY A 206 7.52 -29.89 -13.84
N ARG A 207 8.66 -29.26 -13.56
CA ARG A 207 9.09 -28.85 -12.21
C ARG A 207 9.64 -27.43 -12.20
N THR A 208 9.65 -26.79 -11.03
CA THR A 208 10.39 -25.54 -10.85
C THR A 208 11.88 -25.80 -10.68
N LEU A 209 12.68 -24.72 -10.71
CA LEU A 209 14.07 -24.77 -10.27
C LEU A 209 14.14 -25.18 -8.79
N ASN A 210 15.22 -25.88 -8.44
CA ASN A 210 15.56 -26.28 -7.08
C ASN A 210 17.04 -25.96 -6.79
N VAL A 211 17.51 -26.30 -5.58
CA VAL A 211 18.89 -26.04 -5.13
C VAL A 211 19.93 -26.76 -6.01
N ASP A 212 19.61 -27.95 -6.53
CA ASP A 212 20.53 -28.73 -7.38
C ASP A 212 20.76 -28.08 -8.75
N ASP A 213 19.80 -27.27 -9.23
CA ASP A 213 19.93 -26.52 -10.48
C ASP A 213 20.79 -25.25 -10.35
N ASP A 214 21.05 -24.77 -9.12
CA ASP A 214 21.73 -23.50 -8.83
C ASP A 214 23.14 -23.70 -8.21
N GLY A 215 23.78 -24.82 -8.56
CA GLY A 215 25.16 -25.09 -8.16
C GLY A 215 26.17 -24.21 -8.88
N ARG A 216 27.24 -23.78 -8.17
CA ARG A 216 28.38 -23.05 -8.76
C ARG A 216 28.89 -23.76 -10.02
N GLY A 217 29.11 -22.99 -11.10
CA GLY A 217 29.51 -23.51 -12.40
C GLY A 217 28.35 -23.96 -13.31
N CYS A 218 27.13 -24.06 -12.78
CA CYS A 218 25.91 -24.26 -13.56
C CYS A 218 25.97 -25.44 -14.54
N ALA A 219 26.39 -26.60 -14.04
CA ALA A 219 26.70 -27.79 -14.86
C ALA A 219 25.53 -28.27 -15.74
N SER A 220 24.28 -27.96 -15.38
CA SER A 220 23.08 -28.28 -16.17
C SER A 220 22.16 -27.07 -16.22
N PRO A 221 22.35 -26.17 -17.20
CA PRO A 221 21.55 -24.95 -17.32
C PRO A 221 20.06 -25.29 -17.54
N ALA A 222 19.25 -24.97 -16.54
CA ALA A 222 17.80 -25.20 -16.55
C ALA A 222 17.05 -23.87 -16.68
N ALA A 223 15.86 -23.93 -17.28
CA ALA A 223 14.96 -22.79 -17.41
C ALA A 223 13.53 -23.16 -17.02
N VAL A 224 12.85 -22.23 -16.35
CA VAL A 224 11.41 -22.25 -16.15
C VAL A 224 10.82 -21.09 -16.93
N VAL A 225 9.85 -21.36 -17.80
CA VAL A 225 9.21 -20.32 -18.62
C VAL A 225 7.89 -19.88 -18.02
N SER A 226 7.48 -18.64 -18.26
CA SER A 226 6.15 -18.18 -17.87
C SER A 226 5.07 -18.81 -18.76
N TYR A 227 3.84 -18.90 -18.24
CA TYR A 227 2.71 -19.38 -19.02
C TYR A 227 2.51 -18.57 -20.31
N GLY A 228 2.64 -17.24 -20.23
CA GLY A 228 2.48 -16.35 -21.37
C GLY A 228 3.53 -16.57 -22.45
N PHE A 229 4.79 -16.78 -22.07
CA PHE A 229 5.87 -17.12 -23.00
C PHE A 229 5.65 -18.49 -23.63
N TRP A 230 5.30 -19.49 -22.83
CA TRP A 230 5.01 -20.84 -23.31
C TRP A 230 3.87 -20.88 -24.34
N GLN A 231 2.80 -20.12 -24.13
CA GLN A 231 1.71 -20.00 -25.10
C GLN A 231 2.13 -19.30 -26.38
N ARG A 232 2.85 -18.16 -26.27
CA ARG A 232 3.18 -17.30 -27.42
C ARG A 232 4.31 -17.85 -28.28
N GLU A 233 5.36 -18.37 -27.65
CA GLU A 233 6.61 -18.76 -28.32
C GLU A 233 6.75 -20.26 -28.50
N LEU A 234 6.13 -21.06 -27.63
CA LEU A 234 6.26 -22.53 -27.62
C LEU A 234 4.95 -23.23 -27.99
N GLY A 235 3.96 -22.48 -28.45
CA GLY A 235 2.67 -23.00 -28.95
C GLY A 235 1.77 -23.64 -27.89
N GLY A 236 2.11 -23.50 -26.60
CA GLY A 236 1.35 -24.17 -25.54
C GLY A 236 1.50 -25.70 -25.55
N GLU A 237 2.58 -26.24 -26.13
CA GLU A 237 2.78 -27.69 -26.21
C GLU A 237 3.44 -28.27 -24.95
N ALA A 238 2.96 -29.41 -24.46
CA ALA A 238 3.61 -30.14 -23.35
C ALA A 238 5.02 -30.65 -23.73
N SER A 239 5.26 -30.89 -25.01
CA SER A 239 6.58 -31.24 -25.56
C SER A 239 7.62 -30.13 -25.42
N ALA A 240 7.26 -28.95 -24.94
CA ALA A 240 8.21 -27.91 -24.55
C ALA A 240 9.12 -28.36 -23.39
N ILE A 241 8.61 -29.18 -22.47
CA ILE A 241 9.43 -29.70 -21.37
C ILE A 241 10.52 -30.62 -21.93
N GLY A 242 11.76 -30.37 -21.55
CA GLY A 242 12.92 -31.09 -22.05
C GLY A 242 13.51 -30.53 -23.35
N ARG A 243 12.87 -29.55 -24.01
CA ARG A 243 13.48 -28.85 -25.15
C ARG A 243 14.56 -27.88 -24.68
N ALA A 244 15.51 -27.61 -25.55
CA ALA A 244 16.52 -26.58 -25.35
C ALA A 244 15.98 -25.22 -25.83
N LEU A 245 16.06 -24.22 -24.96
CA LEU A 245 15.83 -22.81 -25.25
C LEU A 245 17.19 -22.13 -25.38
N ASP A 246 17.41 -21.40 -26.47
CA ASP A 246 18.64 -20.64 -26.66
C ASP A 246 18.51 -19.28 -25.99
N LEU A 247 19.44 -18.97 -25.08
CA LEU A 247 19.54 -17.69 -24.38
C LEU A 247 20.99 -17.22 -24.47
N GLU A 248 21.23 -16.07 -25.09
CA GLU A 248 22.59 -15.53 -25.25
C GLU A 248 23.57 -16.54 -25.89
N GLY A 249 23.10 -17.33 -26.86
CA GLY A 249 23.90 -18.35 -27.54
C GLY A 249 24.14 -19.63 -26.73
N HIS A 250 23.54 -19.77 -25.56
CA HIS A 250 23.67 -20.93 -24.67
C HIS A 250 22.35 -21.69 -24.57
N ALA A 251 22.43 -23.02 -24.56
CA ALA A 251 21.26 -23.88 -24.49
C ALA A 251 20.83 -24.13 -23.03
N PHE A 252 19.60 -23.75 -22.70
CA PHE A 252 18.95 -24.01 -21.42
C PHE A 252 17.84 -25.04 -21.57
N ARG A 253 17.83 -26.07 -20.73
CA ARG A 253 16.78 -27.08 -20.73
C ARG A 253 15.51 -26.52 -20.08
N ILE A 254 14.39 -26.50 -20.79
CA ILE A 254 13.11 -26.15 -20.17
C ILE A 254 12.70 -27.27 -19.23
N VAL A 255 12.71 -27.02 -17.93
CA VAL A 255 12.34 -28.01 -16.90
C VAL A 255 10.91 -27.84 -16.40
N GLY A 256 10.31 -26.66 -16.62
CA GLY A 256 8.93 -26.42 -16.25
C GLY A 256 8.30 -25.15 -16.82
N VAL A 257 6.98 -25.06 -16.66
CA VAL A 257 6.16 -23.90 -16.99
C VAL A 257 5.53 -23.36 -15.71
N ALA A 258 5.73 -22.08 -15.42
CA ALA A 258 5.09 -21.41 -14.29
C ALA A 258 3.58 -21.28 -14.52
N PRO A 259 2.76 -21.26 -13.46
CA PRO A 259 1.31 -21.28 -13.59
C PRO A 259 0.77 -19.93 -14.10
N PRO A 260 -0.39 -19.89 -14.77
CA PRO A 260 -0.93 -18.68 -15.41
C PRO A 260 -1.19 -17.52 -14.43
N GLN A 261 -1.45 -17.83 -13.16
CA GLN A 261 -1.58 -16.82 -12.10
C GLN A 261 -0.26 -16.17 -11.69
N PHE A 262 0.90 -16.80 -11.96
CA PHE A 262 2.20 -16.28 -11.57
C PHE A 262 2.83 -15.45 -12.70
N PHE A 263 2.67 -14.13 -12.59
CA PHE A 263 3.25 -13.17 -13.53
C PHE A 263 4.68 -12.77 -13.16
N GLY A 264 5.14 -13.10 -11.96
CA GLY A 264 6.39 -12.65 -11.39
C GLY A 264 6.18 -12.01 -10.01
N ILE A 265 7.23 -11.37 -9.52
CA ILE A 265 7.32 -10.81 -8.15
C ILE A 265 7.13 -9.30 -8.09
N GLU A 266 6.99 -8.65 -9.25
CA GLU A 266 6.74 -7.22 -9.34
C GLU A 266 5.37 -6.95 -9.95
N VAL A 267 4.55 -6.19 -9.23
CA VAL A 267 3.21 -5.80 -9.69
C VAL A 267 3.30 -5.01 -10.99
N GLY A 268 2.45 -5.37 -11.95
CA GLY A 268 2.37 -4.71 -13.26
C GLY A 268 3.46 -5.14 -14.25
N ARG A 269 4.25 -6.17 -13.93
CA ARG A 269 5.31 -6.67 -14.82
C ARG A 269 5.35 -8.18 -14.89
N THR A 270 5.81 -8.66 -16.03
CA THR A 270 5.93 -10.09 -16.34
C THR A 270 7.38 -10.50 -16.50
N PHE A 271 7.65 -11.79 -16.32
CA PHE A 271 8.86 -12.43 -16.83
C PHE A 271 8.47 -13.42 -17.94
N ASP A 272 9.42 -13.71 -18.80
CA ASP A 272 9.29 -14.71 -19.86
C ASP A 272 10.04 -15.99 -19.48
N VAL A 273 11.28 -15.82 -18.98
CA VAL A 273 12.18 -16.93 -18.68
C VAL A 273 12.88 -16.70 -17.34
N ALA A 274 12.87 -17.72 -16.49
CA ALA A 274 13.62 -17.77 -15.24
C ALA A 274 14.75 -18.81 -15.34
N VAL A 275 15.96 -18.42 -14.98
CA VAL A 275 17.16 -19.28 -14.99
C VAL A 275 17.88 -19.17 -13.63
N PRO A 276 18.67 -20.19 -13.22
CA PRO A 276 19.39 -20.15 -11.95
C PRO A 276 20.43 -19.02 -11.91
N LEU A 277 20.75 -18.51 -10.72
CA LEU A 277 21.79 -17.48 -10.53
C LEU A 277 23.16 -17.96 -10.98
N CYS A 278 23.45 -19.26 -10.85
CA CYS A 278 24.67 -19.86 -11.38
C CYS A 278 24.89 -19.62 -12.88
N ALA A 279 23.82 -19.32 -13.64
CA ALA A 279 23.88 -19.08 -15.08
C ALA A 279 24.19 -17.62 -15.45
N GLU A 280 24.32 -16.72 -14.48
CA GLU A 280 24.70 -15.33 -14.74
C GLU A 280 26.01 -15.19 -15.54
N PRO A 281 27.09 -15.95 -15.27
CA PRO A 281 28.31 -15.90 -16.06
C PRO A 281 28.14 -16.40 -17.50
N LEU A 282 27.15 -17.26 -17.78
CA LEU A 282 26.84 -17.75 -19.13
C LEU A 282 26.09 -16.71 -19.96
N THR A 283 25.36 -15.82 -19.28
CA THR A 283 24.41 -14.90 -19.90
C THR A 283 24.83 -13.43 -19.79
N ARG A 284 25.99 -13.16 -19.17
CA ARG A 284 26.64 -11.85 -19.13
C ARG A 284 28.07 -11.94 -19.63
N VAL A 285 28.49 -10.91 -20.36
CA VAL A 285 29.88 -10.73 -20.81
C VAL A 285 30.85 -10.62 -19.62
N GLN A 286 30.42 -9.96 -18.54
CA GLN A 286 31.20 -9.84 -17.32
C GLN A 286 30.34 -10.26 -16.14
N SER A 287 30.76 -11.35 -15.48
CA SER A 287 30.03 -11.89 -14.34
C SER A 287 30.08 -10.95 -13.14
N SER A 288 28.94 -10.86 -12.44
CA SER A 288 28.76 -10.11 -11.20
C SER A 288 28.73 -11.02 -9.97
N LEU A 289 28.79 -12.35 -10.12
CA LEU A 289 28.66 -13.28 -8.99
C LEU A 289 29.77 -13.10 -7.96
N ASP A 290 31.00 -12.86 -8.39
CA ASP A 290 32.14 -12.68 -7.47
C ASP A 290 32.48 -11.20 -7.24
N LYS A 291 31.58 -10.29 -7.59
CA LYS A 291 31.81 -8.84 -7.48
C LYS A 291 31.13 -8.27 -6.23
N PRO A 292 31.90 -7.89 -5.20
CA PRO A 292 31.34 -7.32 -3.97
C PRO A 292 30.76 -5.92 -4.14
N ASP A 293 31.04 -5.26 -5.27
CA ASP A 293 30.64 -3.89 -5.60
C ASP A 293 29.57 -3.82 -6.71
N VAL A 294 29.05 -4.96 -7.17
CA VAL A 294 27.96 -5.01 -8.15
C VAL A 294 26.67 -5.43 -7.50
N TRP A 295 25.77 -4.46 -7.36
CA TRP A 295 24.45 -4.62 -6.75
C TRP A 295 23.44 -4.94 -7.84
N PHE A 296 22.82 -6.11 -7.79
CA PHE A 296 21.85 -6.53 -8.82
C PHE A 296 20.74 -7.44 -8.33
N LEU A 297 20.75 -7.81 -7.04
CA LEU A 297 19.80 -8.74 -6.48
C LEU A 297 18.77 -8.05 -5.59
N GLY A 298 17.50 -8.40 -5.78
CA GLY A 298 16.47 -8.26 -4.77
C GLY A 298 16.36 -9.55 -3.95
N LEU A 299 15.83 -9.46 -2.74
CA LEU A 299 15.66 -10.61 -1.87
C LEU A 299 14.32 -10.54 -1.13
N PHE A 300 13.51 -11.57 -1.35
CA PHE A 300 12.38 -11.89 -0.50
C PHE A 300 12.75 -13.07 0.40
N ALA A 301 12.15 -13.12 1.58
CA ALA A 301 12.32 -14.25 2.49
C ALA A 301 11.00 -14.61 3.12
N ARG A 302 10.84 -15.90 3.46
CA ARG A 302 9.70 -16.39 4.21
C ARG A 302 10.07 -16.48 5.69
N LEU A 303 9.40 -15.68 6.51
CA LEU A 303 9.56 -15.68 7.96
C LEU A 303 9.21 -17.04 8.53
N LYS A 304 10.10 -17.57 9.37
CA LYS A 304 9.90 -18.83 10.07
C LYS A 304 8.76 -18.72 11.08
N GLU A 305 8.06 -19.82 11.32
CA GLU A 305 6.99 -19.86 12.32
C GLU A 305 7.48 -19.42 13.71
N GLY A 306 6.74 -18.54 14.37
CA GLY A 306 7.09 -17.97 15.67
C GLY A 306 8.12 -16.83 15.65
N TRP A 307 8.66 -16.45 14.48
CA TRP A 307 9.45 -15.23 14.34
C TRP A 307 8.55 -14.03 14.05
N THR A 308 8.93 -12.87 14.59
CA THR A 308 8.34 -11.57 14.24
C THR A 308 9.29 -10.78 13.36
N ILE A 309 8.78 -9.77 12.65
CA ILE A 309 9.59 -8.90 11.80
C ILE A 309 10.66 -8.19 12.64
N GLU A 310 10.33 -7.75 13.86
CA GLU A 310 11.23 -7.06 14.77
C GLU A 310 12.37 -8.00 15.21
N ARG A 311 12.05 -9.25 15.54
CA ARG A 311 13.04 -10.25 15.93
C ARG A 311 13.96 -10.61 14.77
N ALA A 312 13.40 -10.79 13.57
CA ALA A 312 14.19 -11.06 12.37
C ALA A 312 15.10 -9.87 12.02
N THR A 313 14.60 -8.64 12.16
CA THR A 313 15.38 -7.42 11.95
C THR A 313 16.52 -7.31 12.94
N ALA A 314 16.28 -7.57 14.23
CA ALA A 314 17.32 -7.58 15.26
C ALA A 314 18.39 -8.66 15.00
N HIS A 315 17.98 -9.85 14.58
CA HIS A 315 18.90 -10.93 14.22
C HIS A 315 19.78 -10.57 13.01
N LEU A 316 19.18 -10.03 11.95
CA LEU A 316 19.92 -9.56 10.78
C LEU A 316 20.87 -8.42 11.14
N ALA A 317 20.46 -7.49 11.99
CA ALA A 317 21.32 -6.40 12.48
C ALA A 317 22.53 -6.95 13.26
N ALA A 318 22.36 -8.03 14.02
CA ALA A 318 23.45 -8.64 14.78
C ALA A 318 24.49 -9.34 13.89
N ILE A 319 24.08 -9.98 12.79
CA ILE A 319 25.01 -10.67 11.86
C ILE A 319 25.57 -9.74 10.77
N SER A 320 24.91 -8.60 10.52
CA SER A 320 25.29 -7.65 9.45
C SER A 320 26.77 -7.21 9.51
N PRO A 321 27.34 -6.78 10.64
CA PRO A 321 28.72 -6.29 10.67
C PRO A 321 29.75 -7.32 10.19
N GLN A 322 29.61 -8.56 10.64
CA GLN A 322 30.50 -9.65 10.22
C GLN A 322 30.34 -9.95 8.74
N ILE A 323 29.10 -9.96 8.24
CA ILE A 323 28.81 -10.19 6.82
C ILE A 323 29.45 -9.09 5.96
N PHE A 324 29.23 -7.82 6.31
CA PHE A 324 29.84 -6.70 5.60
C PHE A 324 31.37 -6.76 5.63
N GLN A 325 31.98 -7.13 6.76
CA GLN A 325 33.44 -7.28 6.82
C GLN A 325 33.98 -8.33 5.83
N LEU A 326 33.24 -9.41 5.58
CA LEU A 326 33.64 -10.48 4.66
C LEU A 326 33.38 -10.14 3.19
N THR A 327 32.39 -9.28 2.92
CA THR A 327 31.93 -9.01 1.56
C THR A 327 32.24 -7.60 1.07
N SER A 328 32.78 -6.73 1.93
CA SER A 328 33.13 -5.37 1.55
C SER A 328 34.38 -5.36 0.66
N PRO A 329 34.41 -4.55 -0.42
CA PRO A 329 35.61 -4.36 -1.21
C PRO A 329 36.77 -3.84 -0.34
N PRO A 330 38.05 -4.15 -0.64
CA PRO A 330 39.21 -3.71 0.15
C PRO A 330 39.37 -2.19 0.34
N ARG A 331 38.59 -1.37 -0.40
CA ARG A 331 38.55 0.10 -0.26
C ARG A 331 37.54 0.59 0.78
N TYR A 332 36.76 -0.30 1.41
CA TYR A 332 35.82 0.05 2.47
C TYR A 332 36.56 0.16 3.81
N ARG A 333 36.47 1.31 4.49
CA ARG A 333 36.93 1.42 5.88
C ARG A 333 35.79 0.97 6.81
N PRO A 334 36.08 0.18 7.86
CA PRO A 334 35.06 -0.30 8.81
C PRO A 334 34.31 0.81 9.55
N GLU A 335 34.85 2.04 9.54
CA GLU A 335 34.28 3.21 10.19
C GLU A 335 33.18 3.93 9.38
N ASP A 336 32.90 3.48 8.14
CA ASP A 336 31.87 4.03 7.25
C ASP A 336 30.59 3.16 7.15
N THR A 337 30.47 2.08 7.96
CA THR A 337 29.33 1.12 7.95
C THR A 337 28.49 1.13 9.21
#